data_AF-A0A8T5TJ14-F1
#
_entry.id   AF-A0A8T5TJ14-F1
#
_cell.length_a   1.000
_cell.length_b   1.000
_cell.length_c   1.000
_cell.angle_alpha   90.00
_cell.angle_beta   90.00
_cell.angle_gamma   90.00
#
_symmetry.space_group_name_H-M   'P 1'
#
loop_
_entity.id
_entity.type
_entity.pdbx_description
1 polymer ?
#
loop_
_entity_poly.entity_id
_entity_poly.type
_entity_poly.pdbx_seq_one_letter_code
_entity_poly.pdbx_strand_id
1 'polypeptide(L)' 'INEELKRIIIEAFEETYKISKERKISLRTAAYIIAVSRVAKAIELRGIFP' A
#
# COMPACT_ATOMS: atom_id res chain seq x y z
N ILE A 1 19.85 -2.13 -11.30
CA ILE A 1 18.80 -1.08 -11.36
C ILE A 1 17.46 -1.68 -11.79
N ASN A 2 17.36 -2.32 -12.97
CA ASN A 2 16.08 -2.87 -13.46
C ASN A 2 15.49 -3.97 -12.57
N GLU A 3 16.31 -4.87 -12.03
CA GLU A 3 15.82 -5.93 -11.13
C GLU A 3 15.20 -5.38 -9.85
N GLU A 4 15.78 -4.31 -9.28
CA GLU A 4 15.27 -3.69 -8.08
C GLU A 4 13.95 -2.95 -8.34
N LEU A 5 13.85 -2.25 -9.47
CA LEU A 5 12.59 -1.64 -9.90
C LEU A 5 11.50 -2.69 -10.10
N LYS A 6 11.83 -3.80 -10.77
CA LYS A 6 10.91 -4.91 -11.01
C LYS A 6 10.41 -5.50 -9.69
N ARG A 7 11.30 -5.71 -8.73
CA ARG A 7 10.97 -6.20 -7.39
C ARG A 7 9.96 -5.28 -6.70
N ILE A 8 10.25 -3.99 -6.62
CA ILE A 8 9.38 -2.99 -5.96
C ILE A 8 7.98 -2.94 -6.62
N ILE A 9 7.92 -2.97 -7.96
CA ILE A 9 6.65 -2.91 -8.69
C ILE A 9 5.82 -4.18 -8.45
N ILE A 10 6.45 -5.37 -8.50
CA ILE A 10 5.76 -6.64 -8.29
C ILE A 10 5.20 -6.72 -6.87
N GLU A 11 6.01 -6.41 -5.86
CA GLU A 11 5.58 -6.41 -4.45
C GLU A 11 4.38 -5.46 -4.22
N ALA A 12 4.43 -4.25 -4.78
CA ALA A 12 3.32 -3.29 -4.68
C ALA A 12 2.04 -3.76 -5.38
N PHE A 13 2.17 -4.43 -6.53
CA PHE A 13 1.04 -5.01 -7.24
C PHE A 13 0.41 -6.18 -6.48
N GLU A 14 1.22 -7.09 -5.95
CA GLU A 14 0.76 -8.25 -5.19
C GLU A 14 -0.04 -7.84 -3.95
N GLU A 15 0.44 -6.84 -3.20
CA GLU A 15 -0.29 -6.29 -2.04
C GLU A 15 -1.64 -5.70 -2.45
N THR A 16 -1.65 -4.91 -3.54
CA THR A 16 -2.88 -4.30 -4.07
C THR A 16 -3.88 -5.37 -4.54
N TYR A 17 -3.39 -6.39 -5.23
CA TYR A 17 -4.21 -7.50 -5.72
C TYR A 17 -4.81 -8.31 -4.58
N LYS A 18 -4.02 -8.60 -3.54
CA LYS A 18 -4.46 -9.31 -2.34
C LYS A 18 -5.64 -8.59 -1.67
N ILE A 19 -5.49 -7.30 -1.35
CA ILE A 19 -6.55 -6.52 -0.68
C ILE A 19 -7.79 -6.39 -1.55
N SER A 20 -7.61 -6.19 -2.87
CA SER A 20 -8.70 -6.14 -3.84
C SER A 20 -9.55 -7.41 -3.80
N LYS A 21 -8.91 -8.60 -3.77
CA LYS A 21 -9.60 -9.89 -3.70
C LYS A 21 -10.23 -10.14 -2.33
N GLU A 22 -9.52 -9.89 -1.25
CA GLU A 22 -10.01 -10.09 0.12
C GLU A 22 -11.26 -9.25 0.41
N ARG A 23 -11.26 -7.99 -0.03
CA ARG A 23 -12.34 -7.04 0.24
C ARG A 23 -13.37 -6.93 -0.89
N LYS A 24 -13.16 -7.64 -2.01
CA LYS A 24 -14.01 -7.61 -3.22
C LYS A 24 -14.24 -6.18 -3.75
N ILE A 25 -13.17 -5.40 -3.85
CA ILE A 25 -13.19 -4.01 -4.32
C ILE A 25 -12.32 -3.84 -5.57
N SER A 26 -12.41 -2.68 -6.22
CA SER A 26 -11.53 -2.38 -7.36
C SER A 26 -10.06 -2.28 -6.92
N LEU A 27 -9.13 -2.63 -7.83
CA LEU A 27 -7.68 -2.45 -7.61
C LEU A 27 -7.33 -0.99 -7.28
N ARG A 28 -8.03 -0.04 -7.92
CA ARG A 28 -7.87 1.40 -7.65
C ARG A 28 -8.19 1.72 -6.19
N THR A 29 -9.32 1.23 -5.68
CA THR A 29 -9.72 1.44 -4.28
C THR A 29 -8.76 0.76 -3.32
N ALA A 30 -8.31 -0.47 -3.62
CA ALA A 30 -7.32 -1.17 -2.82
C ALA A 30 -5.99 -0.41 -2.71
N ALA A 31 -5.50 0.16 -3.83
CA ALA A 31 -4.29 0.99 -3.83
C ALA A 31 -4.44 2.23 -2.93
N TYR A 32 -5.60 2.90 -2.97
CA TYR A 32 -5.88 4.03 -2.07
C TYR A 32 -5.89 3.60 -0.60
N ILE A 33 -6.47 2.44 -0.27
CA ILE A 33 -6.47 1.91 1.11
C ILE A 33 -5.04 1.69 1.60
N ILE A 34 -4.17 1.07 0.79
CA ILE A 34 -2.75 0.84 1.15
C ILE A 34 -2.05 2.18 1.38
N ALA A 35 -2.20 3.13 0.45
CA ALA A 35 -1.55 4.43 0.54
C ALA A 35 -1.94 5.18 1.82
N VAL A 36 -3.24 5.29 2.11
CA VAL A 36 -3.75 5.97 3.31
C VAL A 36 -3.31 5.24 4.57
N SER A 37 -3.36 3.91 4.59
CA SER A 37 -2.96 3.11 5.77
C SER A 37 -1.49 3.30 6.12
N ARG A 38 -0.60 3.36 5.12
CA ARG A 38 0.84 3.61 5.34
C ARG A 38 1.09 4.98 5.96
N VAL A 39 0.41 6.03 5.47
CA VAL A 39 0.53 7.38 6.01
C VAL A 39 -0.04 7.47 7.43
N ALA A 40 -1.23 6.91 7.65
CA ALA A 40 -1.85 6.86 8.97
C ALA A 40 -0.95 6.14 9.99
N LYS A 41 -0.33 5.02 9.59
CA LYS A 41 0.60 4.29 10.46
C LYS A 41 1.85 5.10 10.80
N ALA A 42 2.39 5.83 9.83
CA ALA A 42 3.54 6.71 10.07
C ALA A 42 3.20 7.85 11.04
N ILE A 43 2.00 8.43 10.93
CA ILE A 43 1.50 9.46 11.85
C ILE A 43 1.30 8.87 13.25
N GLU A 44 0.66 7.69 13.36
CA GLU A 44 0.43 7.01 14.64
C GLU A 44 1.75 6.71 15.36
N LEU A 45 2.77 6.21 14.65
CA LEU A 45 4.09 5.92 15.20
C LEU A 45 4.86 7.17 15.64
N ARG A 46 4.76 8.26 14.86
CA ARG A 46 5.39 9.54 15.21
C ARG A 46 4.70 10.21 16.40
N GLY A 47 3.41 9.94 16.60
CA GLY A 47 2.56 10.69 17.50
C GLY A 47 2.19 12.07 16.95
N ILE A 48 1.18 12.69 17.56
CA ILE A 48 0.84 14.09 17.29
C ILE A 48 1.45 14.90 18.42
N PHE A 49 2.56 15.58 18.13
CA PHE A 49 3.24 16.51 19.03
C PHE A 49 3.23 17.91 18.36
N PRO A 50 3.13 19.02 19.11
CA PRO A 50 3.40 20.34 18.56
C PRO A 50 4.81 20.46 17.97
#